data_AF-A0AAV1DAZ8-F1
#
_entry.id   AF-A0AAV1DAZ8-F1
#
_cell.length_a   1.000
_cell.length_b   1.000
_cell.length_c   1.000
_cell.angle_alpha   90.00
_cell.angle_beta   90.00
_cell.angle_gamma   90.00
#
_symmetry.space_group_name_H-M   'P 1'
#
loop_
_entity.id
_entity.type
_entity.pdbx_description
1 polymer ?
#
loop_
_entity_poly.entity_id
_entity_poly.type
_entity_poly.pdbx_seq_one_letter_code
_entity_poly.pdbx_strand_id
1 'polypeptide(L)'
;MASINVIITLGILLTCGTAVNSASNSAYPPPYGLETSVHDSFVVPTPVRREVYGDGGRIIDISHRYRTDMPSWESEEGLGQFLWLPASMKNGSLANNSEMKLPTHTGTHVDAPGHVFDHYFDAGFDVDTLDLDVLNGKCLIKLRGEVDALLIMVLRIVYLGAVIAE
;
A
#
# COMPACT_ATOMS: atom_id res chain seq x y z
N MET A 1 54.68 -14.17 -46.54
CA MET A 1 53.48 -14.69 -47.25
C MET A 1 53.22 -16.08 -46.68
N ALA A 2 52.14 -16.43 -46.00
CA ALA A 2 50.76 -15.95 -46.11
C ALA A 2 50.08 -15.81 -44.73
N SER A 3 49.00 -15.05 -44.77
CA SER A 3 48.25 -14.40 -43.69
C SER A 3 47.44 -15.34 -42.82
N ILE A 4 47.42 -15.11 -41.50
CA ILE A 4 46.42 -15.66 -40.58
C ILE A 4 45.25 -14.67 -40.56
N ASN A 5 44.16 -15.04 -41.23
CA ASN A 5 42.91 -14.28 -41.23
C ASN A 5 42.16 -14.55 -39.91
N VAL A 6 42.23 -13.60 -38.98
CA VAL A 6 41.35 -13.57 -37.81
C VAL A 6 40.00 -13.04 -38.28
N ILE A 7 39.03 -13.94 -38.47
CA ILE A 7 37.64 -13.60 -38.77
C ILE A 7 36.99 -13.15 -37.47
N ILE A 8 36.77 -11.84 -37.34
CA ILE A 8 35.95 -11.25 -36.26
C ILE A 8 34.48 -11.48 -36.64
N THR A 9 33.82 -12.45 -36.00
CA THR A 9 32.37 -12.64 -36.16
C THR A 9 31.64 -11.64 -35.26
N LEU A 10 31.18 -10.54 -35.86
CA LEU A 10 30.31 -9.55 -35.22
C LEU A 10 28.89 -10.13 -35.12
N GLY A 11 28.51 -10.60 -33.93
CA GLY A 11 27.13 -11.03 -33.65
C GLY A 11 26.22 -9.81 -33.53
N ILE A 12 25.39 -9.56 -34.55
CA ILE A 12 24.29 -8.60 -34.47
C ILE A 12 23.20 -9.26 -33.61
N LEU A 13 23.12 -8.87 -32.34
CA LEU A 13 22.02 -9.22 -31.45
C LEU A 13 20.79 -8.44 -31.90
N LEU A 14 19.90 -9.10 -32.65
CA LEU A 14 18.60 -8.56 -33.02
C LEU A 14 17.73 -8.50 -31.75
N THR A 15 17.78 -7.39 -31.03
CA THR A 15 16.87 -7.11 -29.92
C THR A 15 15.49 -6.84 -30.51
N CYS A 16 14.70 -7.90 -30.66
CA CYS A 16 13.27 -7.80 -30.85
C CYS A 16 12.69 -7.19 -29.57
N GLY A 17 12.57 -5.87 -29.54
CA GLY A 17 11.90 -5.14 -28.48
C GLY A 17 10.46 -5.60 -28.42
N THR A 18 10.14 -6.52 -27.51
CA THR A 18 8.78 -6.69 -27.06
C THR A 18 8.44 -5.41 -26.30
N ALA A 19 7.70 -4.52 -26.95
CA ALA A 19 6.98 -3.48 -26.25
C ALA A 19 5.95 -4.21 -25.38
N VAL A 20 6.35 -4.58 -24.17
CA VAL A 20 5.40 -4.90 -23.11
C VAL A 20 4.61 -3.63 -22.89
N ASN A 21 3.40 -3.62 -23.43
CA ASN A 21 2.39 -2.63 -23.13
C ASN A 21 2.04 -2.85 -21.65
N SER A 22 2.77 -2.21 -20.74
CA SER A 22 2.47 -2.22 -19.32
C SER A 22 1.15 -1.46 -19.13
N ALA A 23 0.03 -2.16 -19.34
CA ALA A 23 -1.24 -1.72 -18.81
C ALA A 23 -1.00 -1.44 -17.33
N SER A 24 -1.33 -0.23 -16.87
CA SER A 24 -1.10 0.15 -15.50
C SER A 24 -1.96 -0.74 -14.60
N ASN A 25 -1.35 -1.77 -14.00
CA ASN A 25 -1.98 -2.57 -12.93
C ASN A 25 -2.10 -1.76 -11.63
N SER A 26 -2.12 -0.42 -11.72
CA SER A 26 -2.25 0.47 -10.58
C SER A 26 -3.65 0.33 -10.00
N ALA A 27 -3.72 -0.18 -8.78
CA ALA A 27 -4.95 -0.21 -8.00
C ALA A 27 -5.35 1.17 -7.47
N TYR A 28 -4.40 2.12 -7.43
CA TYR A 28 -4.76 3.51 -7.26
C TYR A 28 -5.16 4.11 -8.60
N PRO A 29 -6.28 4.85 -8.67
CA PRO A 29 -6.49 5.74 -9.81
C PRO A 29 -5.28 6.70 -9.88
N PRO A 30 -4.83 7.08 -11.09
CA PRO A 30 -3.78 8.08 -11.24
C PRO A 30 -4.15 9.35 -10.45
N PRO A 31 -3.17 10.09 -9.89
CA PRO A 31 -3.45 11.36 -9.23
C PRO A 31 -4.25 12.24 -10.20
N TYR A 32 -5.39 12.75 -9.71
CA TYR A 32 -6.37 13.47 -10.53
C TYR A 32 -5.69 14.59 -11.32
N GLY A 33 -5.85 14.58 -12.66
CA GLY A 33 -5.32 15.60 -13.56
C GLY A 33 -4.47 15.11 -14.76
N LEU A 34 -4.29 13.80 -14.93
CA LEU A 34 -3.38 13.22 -15.95
C LEU A 34 -4.05 12.36 -17.03
N GLU A 35 -5.38 12.39 -17.15
CA GLU A 35 -6.10 11.76 -18.27
C GLU A 35 -6.47 12.83 -19.30
N THR A 36 -5.59 13.08 -20.28
CA THR A 36 -5.94 13.77 -21.53
C THR A 36 -6.75 12.80 -22.40
N SER A 37 -8.04 12.69 -22.13
CA SER A 37 -9.00 12.27 -23.15
C SER A 37 -10.18 13.22 -23.16
N VAL A 38 -10.21 14.03 -24.20
CA VAL A 38 -11.34 14.88 -24.57
C VAL A 38 -12.46 13.94 -25.02
N HIS A 39 -13.46 13.68 -24.18
CA HIS A 39 -14.87 13.65 -24.56
C HIS A 39 -15.78 13.28 -23.38
N ASP A 40 -16.87 14.03 -23.29
CA ASP A 40 -18.06 13.90 -22.45
C ASP A 40 -17.97 14.38 -20.99
N SER A 41 -18.80 15.37 -20.69
CA SER A 41 -18.91 16.13 -19.44
C SER A 41 -19.63 15.34 -18.35
N PHE A 42 -19.18 14.11 -18.07
CA PHE A 42 -19.60 13.41 -16.86
C PHE A 42 -18.75 13.90 -15.69
N VAL A 43 -19.39 14.57 -14.72
CA VAL A 43 -18.73 14.98 -13.48
C VAL A 43 -18.41 13.71 -12.70
N VAL A 44 -17.18 13.21 -12.82
CA VAL A 44 -16.68 12.11 -12.01
C VAL A 44 -16.66 12.58 -10.55
N PRO A 45 -17.43 11.95 -9.63
CA PRO A 45 -17.41 12.36 -8.23
C PRO A 45 -16.00 12.24 -7.66
N THR A 46 -15.53 13.29 -7.01
CA THR A 46 -14.25 13.25 -6.29
C THR A 46 -14.51 12.76 -4.86
N PRO A 47 -13.87 11.66 -4.42
CA PRO A 47 -13.99 11.21 -3.05
C PRO A 47 -13.50 12.28 -2.08
N VAL A 48 -14.34 12.67 -1.13
CA VAL A 48 -13.93 13.60 -0.07
C VAL A 48 -13.02 12.85 0.90
N ARG A 49 -11.75 13.26 0.99
CA ARG A 49 -10.82 12.78 2.02
C ARG A 49 -10.98 13.65 3.26
N ARG A 50 -11.22 13.03 4.41
CA ARG A 50 -11.35 13.71 5.71
C ARG A 50 -10.43 13.03 6.70
N GLU A 51 -9.89 13.81 7.62
CA GLU A 51 -9.14 13.31 8.78
C GLU A 51 -10.04 13.27 10.01
N VAL A 52 -11.18 13.97 9.98
CA VAL A 52 -12.12 14.10 11.10
C VAL A 52 -13.50 13.59 10.69
N TYR A 53 -14.06 12.69 11.50
CA TYR A 53 -15.32 11.98 11.26
C TYR A 53 -16.24 12.01 12.49
N GLY A 54 -17.52 11.69 12.28
CA GLY A 54 -18.56 11.68 13.30
C GLY A 54 -19.07 13.08 13.68
N ASP A 55 -20.29 13.16 14.21
CA ASP A 55 -20.87 14.46 14.61
C ASP A 55 -19.96 15.15 15.64
N GLY A 56 -19.60 16.41 15.35
CA GLY A 56 -18.72 17.21 16.20
C GLY A 56 -17.24 16.80 16.18
N GLY A 57 -16.80 15.95 15.25
CA GLY A 57 -15.39 15.58 15.11
C GLY A 57 -14.88 14.59 16.15
N ARG A 58 -15.74 13.66 16.58
CA ARG A 58 -15.43 12.67 17.62
C ARG A 58 -14.42 11.60 17.20
N ILE A 59 -14.12 11.47 15.92
CA ILE A 59 -13.16 10.50 15.39
C ILE A 59 -12.12 11.25 14.59
N ILE A 60 -10.85 11.10 14.97
CA ILE A 60 -9.71 11.67 14.26
C ILE A 60 -8.88 10.50 13.71
N ASP A 61 -8.69 10.46 12.40
CA ASP A 61 -7.84 9.49 11.72
C ASP A 61 -6.38 9.87 11.93
N ILE A 62 -5.66 9.03 12.68
CA ILE A 62 -4.23 9.17 12.97
C ILE A 62 -3.39 8.19 12.14
N SER A 63 -3.98 7.61 11.10
CA SER A 63 -3.33 6.60 10.25
C SER A 63 -2.55 7.25 9.12
N HIS A 64 -1.34 6.76 8.87
CA HIS A 64 -0.62 7.13 7.66
C HIS A 64 -1.30 6.50 6.44
N ARG A 65 -1.58 7.31 5.42
CA ARG A 65 -1.99 6.79 4.12
C ARG A 65 -0.82 6.05 3.46
N TYR A 66 -1.03 4.80 3.08
CA TYR A 66 -0.06 4.06 2.28
C TYR A 66 0.18 4.72 0.92
N ARG A 67 1.45 4.92 0.60
CA ARG A 67 1.95 5.49 -0.65
C ARG A 67 3.20 4.73 -1.07
N THR A 68 3.43 4.63 -2.37
CA THR A 68 4.61 3.95 -2.92
C THR A 68 5.92 4.61 -2.47
N ASP A 69 5.90 5.91 -2.22
CA ASP A 69 7.05 6.74 -1.82
C ASP A 69 7.05 7.08 -0.32
N MET A 70 6.27 6.35 0.50
CA MET A 70 6.37 6.53 1.95
C MET A 70 7.66 5.90 2.49
N PRO A 71 8.24 6.45 3.58
CA PRO A 71 9.39 5.83 4.22
C PRO A 71 9.15 4.37 4.56
N SER A 72 10.14 3.53 4.31
CA SER A 72 10.16 2.12 4.68
C SER A 72 11.49 1.81 5.35
N TRP A 73 11.47 0.91 6.33
CA TRP A 73 12.69 0.49 7.03
C TRP A 73 13.73 -0.02 6.03
N GLU A 74 14.98 0.43 6.19
CA GLU A 74 16.13 0.04 5.35
C GLU A 74 15.96 0.22 3.82
N SER A 75 15.00 1.05 3.40
CA SER A 75 14.77 1.35 1.99
C SER A 75 14.93 2.85 1.72
N GLU A 76 15.88 3.19 0.84
CA GLU A 76 16.00 4.56 0.30
C GLU A 76 14.91 4.86 -0.74
N GLU A 77 14.31 3.82 -1.33
CA GLU A 77 13.30 3.92 -2.40
C GLU A 77 11.87 4.02 -1.85
N GLY A 78 11.69 3.90 -0.53
CA GLY A 78 10.40 3.86 0.13
C GLY A 78 9.74 2.47 0.03
N LEU A 79 8.40 2.45 0.03
CA LEU A 79 7.60 1.22 0.05
C LEU A 79 7.55 0.49 -1.32
N GLY A 80 7.72 1.22 -2.42
CA GLY A 80 7.63 0.68 -3.78
C GLY A 80 6.22 0.22 -4.18
N GLN A 81 6.12 -0.69 -5.15
CA GLN A 81 4.84 -1.26 -5.58
C GLN A 81 4.31 -2.24 -4.51
N PHE A 82 3.33 -1.80 -3.74
CA PHE A 82 2.72 -2.62 -2.69
C PHE A 82 1.27 -3.05 -3.00
N LEU A 83 0.61 -2.46 -4.02
CA LEU A 83 -0.79 -2.70 -4.35
C LEU A 83 -0.98 -2.71 -5.88
N TRP A 84 -1.67 -3.71 -6.41
CA TRP A 84 -1.95 -3.85 -7.85
C TRP A 84 -3.31 -4.51 -8.12
N LEU A 85 -3.76 -4.47 -9.40
CA LEU A 85 -4.99 -5.11 -9.86
C LEU A 85 -4.70 -6.31 -10.77
N PRO A 86 -4.72 -7.55 -10.29
CA PRO A 86 -4.66 -8.74 -11.16
C PRO A 86 -5.84 -8.84 -12.13
N ALA A 87 -7.02 -8.37 -11.73
CA ALA A 87 -8.21 -8.30 -12.57
C ALA A 87 -8.92 -6.95 -12.39
N SER A 88 -9.43 -6.38 -13.48
CA SER A 88 -10.10 -5.07 -13.44
C SER A 88 -11.35 -5.05 -14.31
N MET A 89 -12.33 -4.24 -13.93
CA MET A 89 -13.54 -4.02 -14.73
C MET A 89 -13.22 -3.40 -16.08
N LYS A 90 -12.16 -2.58 -16.15
CA LYS A 90 -11.63 -2.05 -17.42
C LYS A 90 -11.18 -3.16 -18.36
N ASN A 91 -10.81 -4.34 -17.83
CA ASN A 91 -10.38 -5.50 -18.59
C ASN A 91 -11.43 -6.65 -18.56
N GLY A 92 -12.71 -6.31 -18.39
CA GLY A 92 -13.82 -7.27 -18.50
C GLY A 92 -14.11 -8.11 -17.25
N SER A 93 -13.41 -7.86 -16.12
CA SER A 93 -13.77 -8.49 -14.84
C SER A 93 -15.09 -7.93 -14.29
N LEU A 94 -15.80 -8.74 -13.49
CA LEU A 94 -17.01 -8.30 -12.77
C LEU A 94 -16.69 -7.27 -11.67
N ALA A 95 -15.45 -7.26 -11.19
CA ALA A 95 -14.98 -6.35 -10.14
C ALA A 95 -13.52 -5.93 -10.37
N ASN A 96 -13.09 -4.87 -9.69
CA ASN A 96 -11.67 -4.53 -9.57
C ASN A 96 -11.10 -5.32 -8.40
N ASN A 97 -10.27 -6.32 -8.71
CA ASN A 97 -9.67 -7.20 -7.71
C ASN A 97 -8.30 -6.65 -7.38
N SER A 98 -8.06 -6.30 -6.12
CA SER A 98 -6.78 -5.77 -5.66
C SER A 98 -5.98 -6.85 -4.92
N GLU A 99 -4.67 -6.89 -5.17
CA GLU A 99 -3.70 -7.64 -4.40
C GLU A 99 -2.68 -6.67 -3.79
N MET A 100 -2.14 -7.03 -2.63
CA MET A 100 -1.12 -6.25 -1.95
C MET A 100 -0.01 -7.10 -1.34
N LYS A 101 1.19 -6.52 -1.25
CA LYS A 101 2.36 -7.07 -0.55
C LYS A 101 3.06 -5.93 0.18
N LEU A 102 3.16 -6.04 1.50
CA LEU A 102 3.78 -5.04 2.36
C LEU A 102 4.50 -5.71 3.53
N PRO A 103 5.62 -5.14 4.02
CA PRO A 103 6.12 -5.44 5.34
C PRO A 103 5.07 -5.09 6.40
N THR A 104 4.99 -5.88 7.48
CA THR A 104 4.08 -5.63 8.61
C THR A 104 4.34 -4.28 9.29
N HIS A 105 5.61 -3.85 9.31
CA HIS A 105 6.06 -2.57 9.87
C HIS A 105 5.93 -1.41 8.87
N THR A 106 4.78 -1.32 8.19
CA THR A 106 4.50 -0.23 7.24
C THR A 106 3.38 0.65 7.77
N GLY A 107 3.61 1.96 7.82
CA GLY A 107 2.61 2.93 8.23
C GLY A 107 2.25 2.83 9.71
N THR A 108 1.02 3.20 10.07
CA THR A 108 0.53 3.09 11.45
C THR A 108 0.19 1.62 11.74
N HIS A 109 0.92 0.98 12.66
CA HIS A 109 0.83 -0.46 12.94
C HIS A 109 1.05 -0.77 14.43
N VAL A 110 0.91 -2.05 14.80
CA VAL A 110 1.24 -2.59 16.13
C VAL A 110 2.13 -3.82 15.95
N ASP A 111 3.01 -4.06 16.92
CA ASP A 111 3.92 -5.22 16.91
C ASP A 111 3.46 -6.27 17.92
N ALA A 112 3.57 -7.54 17.54
CA ALA A 112 3.39 -8.65 18.47
C ALA A 112 4.66 -8.89 19.31
N PRO A 113 4.56 -9.51 20.51
CA PRO A 113 5.73 -9.87 21.30
C PRO A 113 6.74 -10.74 20.53
N GLY A 114 6.24 -11.65 19.69
CA GLY A 114 7.06 -12.48 18.80
C GLY A 114 7.88 -11.69 17.78
N HIS A 115 7.57 -10.40 17.53
CA HIS A 115 8.40 -9.54 16.67
C HIS A 115 9.82 -9.35 17.23
N VAL A 116 9.95 -9.23 18.55
CA VAL A 116 11.21 -8.85 19.22
C VAL A 116 11.86 -10.03 19.94
N PHE A 117 11.07 -11.02 20.36
CA PHE A 117 11.53 -12.12 21.21
C PHE A 117 11.22 -13.49 20.59
N ASP A 118 12.29 -14.20 20.22
CA ASP A 118 12.25 -15.48 19.51
C ASP A 118 11.42 -16.57 20.22
N HIS A 119 11.56 -16.70 21.54
CA HIS A 119 10.78 -17.67 22.31
C HIS A 119 9.27 -17.36 22.33
N TYR A 120 8.86 -16.10 22.17
CA TYR A 120 7.46 -15.74 22.02
C TYR A 120 6.96 -16.01 20.61
N PHE A 121 7.81 -15.85 19.59
CA PHE A 121 7.51 -16.23 18.22
C PHE A 121 7.23 -17.74 18.12
N ASP A 122 8.12 -18.57 18.65
CA ASP A 122 7.96 -20.03 18.68
C ASP A 122 6.72 -20.49 19.45
N ALA A 123 6.34 -19.73 20.49
CA ALA A 123 5.15 -19.99 21.28
C ALA A 123 3.85 -19.46 20.65
N GLY A 124 3.90 -18.80 19.49
CA GLY A 124 2.74 -18.32 18.74
C GLY A 124 2.14 -17.02 19.26
N PHE A 125 2.90 -16.18 19.97
CA PHE A 125 2.44 -14.85 20.40
C PHE A 125 2.49 -13.87 19.22
N ASP A 126 1.45 -13.93 18.39
CA ASP A 126 1.23 -13.10 17.21
C ASP A 126 0.14 -12.03 17.46
N VAL A 127 -0.09 -11.14 16.49
CA VAL A 127 -0.99 -9.98 16.61
C VAL A 127 -2.45 -10.36 16.89
N ASP A 128 -2.88 -11.56 16.49
CA ASP A 128 -4.22 -12.09 16.74
C ASP A 128 -4.41 -12.57 18.19
N THR A 129 -3.33 -12.62 18.98
CA THR A 129 -3.35 -12.95 20.42
C THR A 129 -3.44 -11.72 21.33
N LEU A 130 -3.37 -10.51 20.76
CA LEU A 130 -3.39 -9.26 21.53
C LEU A 130 -4.77 -8.99 22.15
N ASP A 131 -4.78 -8.48 23.37
CA ASP A 131 -6.00 -8.08 24.07
C ASP A 131 -6.63 -6.84 23.40
N LEU A 132 -7.85 -7.01 22.86
CA LEU A 132 -8.56 -5.93 22.17
C LEU A 132 -8.98 -4.80 23.10
N ASP A 133 -9.15 -5.04 24.41
CA ASP A 133 -9.47 -3.99 25.38
C ASP A 133 -8.25 -3.07 25.62
N VAL A 134 -7.03 -3.58 25.41
CA VAL A 134 -5.81 -2.76 25.42
C VAL A 134 -5.73 -1.90 24.16
N LEU A 135 -6.12 -2.44 23.00
CA LEU A 135 -6.05 -1.74 21.71
C LEU A 135 -7.20 -0.75 21.49
N ASN A 136 -8.29 -0.86 22.24
CA ASN A 136 -9.49 -0.03 22.09
C ASN A 136 -9.88 0.60 23.44
N GLY A 137 -9.44 1.83 23.66
CA GLY A 137 -9.70 2.50 24.93
C GLY A 137 -9.38 3.98 24.92
N LYS A 138 -9.56 4.58 26.09
CA LYS A 138 -9.16 5.95 26.38
C LYS A 138 -7.64 6.03 26.42
N CYS A 139 -7.05 6.88 25.59
CA CYS A 139 -5.63 7.19 25.62
C CYS A 139 -5.38 8.67 25.91
N LEU A 140 -4.29 8.96 26.62
CA LEU A 140 -3.82 10.33 26.82
C LEU A 140 -2.88 10.69 25.69
N ILE A 141 -3.15 11.81 25.01
CA ILE A 141 -2.22 12.38 24.03
C ILE A 141 -1.33 13.37 24.78
N LYS A 142 -0.02 13.13 24.75
CA LYS A 142 0.96 14.04 25.31
C LYS A 142 1.72 14.73 24.19
N LEU A 143 1.47 16.01 24.02
CA LEU A 143 2.30 16.87 23.20
C LEU A 143 3.54 17.25 24.03
N ARG A 144 4.64 17.57 23.37
CA ARG A 144 5.91 17.83 24.06
C ARG A 144 5.80 19.07 24.97
N GLY A 145 5.48 18.88 26.24
CA GLY A 145 5.44 19.90 27.30
C GLY A 145 4.08 20.12 27.97
N GLU A 146 2.97 19.77 27.32
CA GLU A 146 1.59 19.97 27.83
C GLU A 146 0.72 18.76 27.48
N VAL A 147 -0.21 18.41 28.38
CA VAL A 147 -1.14 17.28 28.18
C VAL A 147 -2.45 17.83 27.64
N ASP A 148 -2.66 17.70 26.34
CA ASP A 148 -3.89 18.12 25.70
C ASP A 148 -4.59 16.93 25.04
N ALA A 149 -5.75 16.59 25.61
CA ALA A 149 -6.78 15.68 25.13
C ALA A 149 -6.66 14.17 25.46
N LEU A 150 -7.84 13.61 25.74
CA LEU A 150 -8.14 12.19 25.87
C LEU A 150 -8.81 11.75 24.56
N LEU A 151 -8.20 10.84 23.80
CA LEU A 151 -8.77 10.32 22.55
C LEU A 151 -9.19 8.85 22.73
N ILE A 152 -10.18 8.42 21.96
CA ILE A 152 -10.47 6.99 21.77
C ILE A 152 -9.66 6.54 20.56
N MET A 153 -8.68 5.67 20.78
CA MET A 153 -7.88 5.12 19.69
C MET A 153 -8.63 3.93 19.11
N VAL A 154 -8.99 4.02 17.83
CA VAL A 154 -9.44 2.87 17.03
C VAL A 154 -8.39 2.68 15.95
N LEU A 155 -7.56 1.65 16.09
CA LEU A 155 -6.62 1.27 15.04
C LEU A 155 -7.43 0.69 13.88
N ARG A 156 -7.38 1.37 12.74
CA ARG A 156 -7.82 0.77 11.48
C ARG A 156 -6.74 -0.22 11.01
N ILE A 157 -6.74 -1.41 11.59
CA ILE A 157 -6.04 -2.55 11.00
C ILE A 157 -6.73 -2.85 9.67
N VAL A 158 -5.95 -3.06 8.61
CA VAL A 158 -6.46 -3.35 7.27
C VAL A 158 -7.25 -4.66 7.31
N TYR A 159 -8.56 -4.57 7.55
CA TYR A 159 -9.49 -5.68 7.37
C TYR A 159 -9.87 -5.74 5.89
N LEU A 160 -9.29 -6.67 5.13
CA LEU A 160 -9.80 -6.98 3.80
C LEU A 160 -11.08 -7.82 3.95
N GLY A 161 -12.24 -7.17 3.84
CA GLY A 161 -13.47 -7.89 3.53
C GLY A 161 -13.36 -8.45 2.11
N ALA A 162 -13.09 -9.74 1.98
CA ALA A 162 -13.32 -10.45 0.73
C ALA A 162 -14.82 -10.45 0.47
N VAL A 163 -15.29 -9.65 -0.49
CA VAL A 163 -16.61 -9.89 -1.10
C VAL A 163 -16.38 -11.07 -2.04
N ILE A 164 -16.58 -12.28 -1.52
CA ILE A 164 -16.76 -13.46 -2.36
C ILE A 164 -18.13 -13.28 -3.01
N ALA A 165 -18.16 -12.80 -4.25
CA ALA A 165 -19.35 -12.93 -5.07
C ALA A 165 -19.44 -14.41 -5.46
N GLU A 166 -20.46 -15.10 -4.94
CA GLU A 166 -20.86 -16.45 -5.36
C GLU A 166 -21.21 -16.50 -6.86
#